data_AF-A0AAV1WLJ6-F1
#
_entry.id   AF-A0AAV1WLJ6-F1
#
_cell.length_a   1.000
_cell.length_b   1.000
_cell.length_c   1.000
_cell.angle_alpha   90.00
_cell.angle_beta   90.00
_cell.angle_gamma   90.00
#
_symmetry.space_group_name_H-M   'P 1'
#
loop_
_entity.id
_entity.type
_entity.pdbx_description
1 polymer ?
#
loop_
_entity_poly.entity_id
_entity_poly.type
_entity_poly.pdbx_seq_one_letter_code
_entity_poly.pdbx_strand_id
1 'polypeptide(L)'
;MSSAKLYLECLQSLMWILVNLSGDLGQTKWTKSTLDHINKSNYDMLLLPGDLSYADKHQKLWDSFGRLVDPLASQRPWMVTQGNHEVETIPMIHHSSFTAYNARWKMPYEESGSDSNLYYSFDVAGVHVIMLGSYTDFGTGSKQYKWLQGDLKKVNRKNTPWLVVLVHAPWYNSNTAHQGEKESVKMKANMEDLLYHARVDVIFAGHVHAYERFVSTL
;
A
#
# COMPACT_ATOMS: atom_id res chain seq x y z
N MET A 1 -6.33 17.35 1.23
CA MET A 1 -6.06 15.92 0.96
C MET A 1 -7.27 15.34 0.26
N SER A 2 -7.09 14.73 -0.91
CA SER A 2 -8.17 14.15 -1.72
C SER A 2 -8.40 12.69 -1.32
N SER A 3 -9.62 12.33 -0.93
CA SER A 3 -10.05 10.94 -0.92
C SER A 3 -10.43 10.53 -2.35
N ALA A 4 -9.72 9.57 -2.94
CA ALA A 4 -10.14 8.96 -4.20
C ALA A 4 -11.18 7.88 -3.91
N LYS A 5 -12.33 7.93 -4.59
CA LYS A 5 -13.30 6.83 -4.63
C LYS A 5 -13.09 6.08 -5.95
N LEU A 6 -12.76 4.80 -5.90
CA LEU A 6 -12.79 3.94 -7.07
C LEU A 6 -14.07 3.12 -7.09
N TYR A 7 -14.77 3.13 -8.23
CA TYR A 7 -15.84 2.22 -8.55
C TYR A 7 -15.32 1.27 -9.63
N LEU A 8 -15.27 -0.02 -9.34
CA LEU A 8 -14.80 -1.04 -10.27
C LEU A 8 -15.98 -1.96 -10.58
N GLU A 9 -16.43 -1.99 -11.84
CA GLU A 9 -17.56 -2.85 -12.23
C GLU A 9 -17.09 -4.31 -12.36
N CYS A 10 -17.81 -5.25 -11.73
CA CYS A 10 -17.61 -6.69 -11.91
C CYS A 10 -18.73 -7.24 -12.81
N LEU A 11 -18.37 -7.79 -13.97
CA LEU A 11 -19.32 -8.24 -15.00
C LEU A 11 -20.15 -9.50 -14.66
N GLN A 12 -20.09 -10.04 -13.44
CA GLN A 12 -20.83 -11.25 -13.06
C GLN A 12 -21.58 -11.20 -11.71
N SER A 13 -21.55 -10.10 -10.96
CA SER A 13 -22.47 -9.89 -9.84
C SER A 13 -22.63 -8.40 -9.54
N LEU A 14 -23.84 -7.96 -9.20
CA LEU A 14 -24.21 -6.56 -8.88
C LEU A 14 -23.59 -6.03 -7.56
N MET A 15 -22.44 -6.55 -7.14
CA MET A 15 -21.78 -6.15 -5.90
C MET A 15 -20.60 -5.25 -6.21
N TRP A 16 -20.82 -3.96 -6.01
CA TRP A 16 -19.81 -2.92 -6.09
C TRP A 16 -19.02 -2.91 -4.78
N ILE A 17 -17.69 -2.81 -4.88
CA ILE A 17 -16.86 -2.49 -3.72
C ILE A 17 -16.48 -1.02 -3.76
N LEU A 18 -16.64 -0.32 -2.64
CA LEU A 18 -16.11 1.02 -2.44
C LEU A 18 -14.81 0.96 -1.64
N VAL A 19 -13.71 1.25 -2.31
CA VAL A 19 -12.38 1.28 -1.70
C VAL A 19 -12.01 2.72 -1.31
N ASN A 20 -11.64 2.92 -0.05
CA ASN A 20 -10.98 4.14 0.39
C ASN A 20 -9.45 3.99 0.27
N LEU A 21 -8.78 5.03 -0.18
CA LEU A 21 -7.32 5.06 -0.28
C LEU A 21 -6.79 6.28 0.46
N SER A 22 -5.85 6.07 1.36
CA SER A 22 -5.13 7.12 2.08
C SER A 22 -3.68 6.71 2.28
N GLY A 23 -2.75 7.65 2.38
CA GLY A 23 -1.34 7.43 2.68
C GLY A 23 -0.93 8.29 3.87
N ASP A 24 0.17 7.96 4.54
CA ASP A 24 0.92 8.91 5.36
C ASP A 24 0.06 9.51 6.49
N LEU A 25 -0.69 8.64 7.17
CA LEU A 25 -1.74 9.07 8.10
C LEU A 25 -1.16 9.79 9.32
N GLY A 26 -0.20 9.16 10.00
CA GLY A 26 0.29 9.60 11.30
C GLY A 26 -0.82 9.77 12.33
N GLN A 27 -0.67 10.72 13.24
CA GLN A 27 -1.58 10.85 14.39
C GLN A 27 -1.71 12.31 14.88
N THR A 28 -1.97 13.22 13.95
CA THR A 28 -2.18 14.65 14.22
C THR A 28 -3.66 15.01 14.23
N LYS A 29 -4.00 16.27 14.52
CA LYS A 29 -5.36 16.80 14.33
C LYS A 29 -5.84 16.69 12.87
N TRP A 30 -4.91 16.72 11.91
CA TRP A 30 -5.23 16.57 10.49
C TRP A 30 -5.51 15.12 10.14
N THR A 31 -4.82 14.16 10.77
CA THR A 31 -5.17 12.75 10.70
C THR A 31 -6.61 12.53 11.14
N LYS A 32 -7.02 13.11 12.28
CA LYS A 32 -8.42 13.02 12.74
C LYS A 32 -9.40 13.55 11.68
N SER A 33 -9.10 14.70 11.08
CA SER A 33 -9.91 15.24 9.98
C SER A 33 -9.99 14.26 8.80
N THR A 34 -8.88 13.63 8.40
CA THR A 34 -8.85 12.60 7.35
C THR A 34 -9.72 11.40 7.73
N LEU A 35 -9.60 10.88 8.95
CA LEU A 35 -10.42 9.77 9.46
C LEU A 35 -11.92 10.13 9.50
N ASP A 36 -12.27 11.36 9.87
CA ASP A 36 -13.65 11.83 9.84
C ASP A 36 -14.23 11.86 8.41
N HIS A 37 -13.41 12.17 7.39
CA HIS A 37 -13.81 12.09 5.98
C HIS A 37 -13.93 10.64 5.50
N ILE A 38 -13.01 9.77 5.90
CA ILE A 38 -13.04 8.32 5.60
C ILE A 38 -14.33 7.71 6.18
N ASN A 39 -14.66 8.01 7.44
CA ASN A 39 -15.89 7.50 8.07
C ASN A 39 -17.16 7.90 7.32
N LYS A 40 -17.19 9.13 6.76
CA LYS A 40 -18.32 9.63 5.97
C LYS A 40 -18.38 9.05 4.56
N SER A 41 -17.34 8.37 4.07
CA SER A 41 -17.30 7.89 2.69
C SER A 41 -18.09 6.61 2.45
N ASN A 42 -18.55 5.93 3.51
CA ASN A 42 -19.25 4.63 3.50
C ASN A 42 -18.50 3.56 2.69
N TYR A 43 -17.24 3.31 3.06
CA TYR A 43 -16.34 2.40 2.36
C TYR A 43 -16.47 0.95 2.88
N ASP A 44 -16.06 0.00 2.04
CA ASP A 44 -16.04 -1.43 2.36
C ASP A 44 -14.65 -1.90 2.81
N MET A 45 -13.59 -1.27 2.29
CA MET A 45 -12.22 -1.49 2.73
C MET A 45 -11.33 -0.27 2.53
N LEU A 46 -10.27 -0.18 3.31
CA LEU A 46 -9.26 0.87 3.20
C LEU A 46 -7.92 0.28 2.74
N LEU A 47 -7.31 0.90 1.74
CA LEU A 47 -5.95 0.63 1.32
C LEU A 47 -5.03 1.76 1.79
N LEU A 48 -3.90 1.41 2.39
CA LEU A 48 -2.97 2.37 2.99
C LEU A 48 -1.52 1.99 2.73
N PRO A 49 -0.84 2.64 1.77
CA PRO A 49 0.48 2.23 1.33
C PRO A 49 1.59 2.84 2.20
N GLY A 50 1.65 2.50 3.49
CA GLY A 50 2.77 2.85 4.37
C GLY A 50 2.64 4.17 5.12
N ASP A 51 3.64 4.41 5.98
CA ASP A 51 3.75 5.53 6.91
C ASP A 51 2.51 5.66 7.81
N LEU A 52 2.37 4.65 8.67
CA LEU A 52 1.16 4.46 9.46
C LEU A 52 1.14 5.40 10.65
N SER A 53 2.02 5.17 11.62
CA SER A 53 1.95 5.81 12.93
C SER A 53 2.91 6.97 13.11
N TYR A 54 3.96 7.04 12.29
CA TYR A 54 5.13 7.91 12.52
C TYR A 54 5.69 7.72 13.94
N ALA A 55 5.72 6.47 14.42
CA ALA A 55 6.26 6.19 15.75
C ALA A 55 7.76 6.50 15.83
N ASP A 56 8.49 6.32 14.74
CA ASP A 56 9.90 6.72 14.60
C ASP A 56 10.74 6.32 15.82
N LYS A 57 10.61 5.06 16.21
CA LYS A 57 11.29 4.42 17.35
C LYS A 57 10.69 4.76 18.72
N HIS A 58 9.80 5.76 18.84
CA HIS A 58 9.02 6.02 20.03
C HIS A 58 7.79 5.08 20.09
N GLN A 59 8.03 3.83 20.51
CA GLN A 59 7.06 2.72 20.38
C GLN A 59 5.66 2.96 20.97
N LYS A 60 5.52 3.80 22.00
CA LYS A 60 4.19 4.15 22.56
C LYS A 60 3.26 4.80 21.54
N LEU A 61 3.81 5.40 20.47
CA LEU A 61 3.02 6.01 19.40
C LEU A 61 2.28 4.98 18.55
N TRP A 62 2.78 3.74 18.44
CA TRP A 62 2.01 2.66 17.82
C TRP A 62 0.71 2.35 18.58
N ASP A 63 0.75 2.41 19.92
CA ASP A 63 -0.44 2.16 20.73
C ASP A 63 -1.44 3.33 20.67
N SER A 64 -0.96 4.58 20.62
CA SER A 64 -1.85 5.72 20.41
C SER A 64 -2.45 5.73 19.01
N PHE A 65 -1.68 5.40 17.98
CA PHE A 65 -2.17 5.26 16.62
C PHE A 65 -3.22 4.16 16.52
N GLY A 66 -2.95 2.98 17.09
CA GLY A 66 -3.91 1.88 17.16
C GLY A 66 -5.24 2.31 17.78
N ARG A 67 -5.20 2.96 18.95
CA ARG A 67 -6.42 3.51 19.59
C ARG A 67 -7.12 4.59 18.75
N LEU A 68 -6.36 5.39 18.00
CA LEU A 68 -6.91 6.44 17.15
C LEU A 68 -7.69 5.86 15.96
N VAL A 69 -7.17 4.80 15.33
CA VAL A 69 -7.78 4.18 14.14
C VAL A 69 -8.77 3.07 14.46
N ASP A 70 -8.72 2.50 15.68
CA ASP A 70 -9.58 1.40 16.14
C ASP A 70 -11.07 1.57 15.82
N PRO A 71 -11.69 2.76 16.01
CA PRO A 71 -13.11 2.94 15.67
C PRO A 71 -13.44 2.68 14.19
N LEU A 72 -12.47 2.77 13.28
CA LEU A 72 -12.66 2.49 11.85
C LEU A 72 -12.09 1.13 11.45
N ALA A 73 -10.86 0.82 11.88
CA ALA A 73 -10.15 -0.39 11.51
C ALA A 73 -10.77 -1.67 12.09
N SER A 74 -11.51 -1.58 13.20
CA SER A 74 -12.26 -2.71 13.76
C SER A 74 -13.53 -3.07 12.98
N GLN A 75 -14.05 -2.15 12.15
CA GLN A 75 -15.33 -2.32 11.44
C GLN A 75 -15.18 -2.73 9.97
N ARG A 76 -14.03 -2.41 9.37
CA ARG A 76 -13.74 -2.63 7.95
C ARG A 76 -12.28 -3.04 7.76
N PRO A 77 -11.96 -3.94 6.82
CA PRO A 77 -10.58 -4.34 6.55
C PRO A 77 -9.72 -3.13 6.16
N TRP A 78 -8.56 -3.02 6.80
CA TRP A 78 -7.50 -2.09 6.44
C TRP A 78 -6.32 -2.91 5.91
N MET A 79 -6.05 -2.78 4.61
CA MET A 79 -4.94 -3.45 3.95
C MET A 79 -3.79 -2.47 3.84
N VAL A 80 -2.67 -2.78 4.51
CA VAL A 80 -1.54 -1.88 4.66
C VAL A 80 -0.26 -2.48 4.09
N THR A 81 0.63 -1.63 3.57
CA THR A 81 2.04 -2.01 3.44
C THR A 81 2.90 -1.08 4.29
N GLN A 82 4.21 -1.31 4.28
CA GLN A 82 5.19 -0.50 5.00
C GLN A 82 5.60 0.75 4.20
N GLY A 83 5.97 1.81 4.90
CA GLY A 83 6.73 2.96 4.40
C GLY A 83 8.09 3.08 5.07
N ASN A 84 8.84 4.16 4.82
CA ASN A 84 10.15 4.36 5.46
C ASN A 84 10.03 4.52 6.97
N HIS A 85 8.93 5.07 7.46
CA HIS A 85 8.73 5.27 8.91
C HIS A 85 8.52 3.96 9.66
N GLU A 86 8.21 2.85 8.99
CA GLU A 86 8.09 1.52 9.59
C GLU A 86 9.43 0.74 9.65
N VAL A 87 10.50 1.22 9.00
CA VAL A 87 11.80 0.52 8.96
C VAL A 87 12.40 0.36 10.35
N GLU A 88 12.11 1.29 11.27
CA GLU A 88 12.49 1.34 12.69
C GLU A 88 13.56 0.33 13.17
N THR A 89 14.79 0.81 13.27
CA THR A 89 15.87 0.15 14.02
C THR A 89 16.31 1.04 15.18
N ILE A 90 16.51 0.43 16.35
CA ILE A 90 16.96 1.12 17.56
C ILE A 90 18.46 0.82 17.73
N PRO A 91 19.35 1.81 17.54
CA PRO A 91 20.78 1.60 17.66
C PRO A 91 21.13 0.87 18.96
N MET A 92 21.96 -0.17 18.86
CA MET A 92 22.46 -1.00 19.97
C MET A 92 21.42 -1.83 20.74
N ILE A 93 20.11 -1.66 20.49
CA ILE A 93 19.04 -2.31 21.26
C ILE A 93 18.21 -3.25 20.38
N HIS A 94 17.93 -2.86 19.14
CA HIS A 94 17.07 -3.62 18.24
C HIS A 94 17.43 -3.38 16.76
N HIS A 95 17.97 -4.38 16.09
CA HIS A 95 18.50 -4.26 14.73
C HIS A 95 17.54 -4.77 13.64
N SER A 96 16.43 -5.42 14.01
CA SER A 96 15.48 -5.98 13.04
C SER A 96 14.47 -4.94 12.58
N SER A 97 14.54 -4.54 11.32
CA SER A 97 13.58 -3.61 10.74
C SER A 97 12.13 -4.14 10.75
N PHE A 98 11.15 -3.24 10.68
CA PHE A 98 9.72 -3.56 10.54
C PHE A 98 9.11 -4.39 11.67
N THR A 99 9.76 -4.49 12.83
CA THR A 99 9.30 -5.37 13.91
C THR A 99 7.93 -4.94 14.44
N ALA A 100 7.72 -3.64 14.68
CA ALA A 100 6.44 -3.13 15.15
C ALA A 100 5.32 -3.28 14.11
N TYR A 101 5.60 -2.94 12.84
CA TYR A 101 4.70 -3.17 11.72
C TYR A 101 4.26 -4.64 11.63
N ASN A 102 5.22 -5.57 11.57
CA ASN A 102 4.95 -7.00 11.44
C ASN A 102 4.24 -7.62 12.64
N ALA A 103 4.38 -7.03 13.84
CA ALA A 103 3.70 -7.51 15.03
C ALA A 103 2.24 -7.02 15.12
N ARG A 104 1.94 -5.84 14.58
CA ARG A 104 0.66 -5.14 14.77
C ARG A 104 -0.28 -5.25 13.56
N TRP A 105 0.28 -5.36 12.37
CA TRP A 105 -0.47 -5.38 11.11
C TRP A 105 -0.14 -6.65 10.33
N LYS A 106 -0.97 -7.68 10.48
CA LYS A 106 -0.82 -8.97 9.80
C LYS A 106 -1.66 -8.99 8.53
N MET A 107 -1.00 -9.06 7.39
CA MET A 107 -1.58 -9.08 6.06
C MET A 107 -1.56 -10.51 5.49
N PRO A 108 -2.38 -10.83 4.46
CA PRO A 108 -2.52 -12.19 3.93
C PRO A 108 -1.35 -12.59 2.99
N TYR A 109 -0.12 -12.45 3.46
CA TYR A 109 1.08 -12.71 2.64
C TYR A 109 1.28 -14.20 2.37
N GLU A 110 0.91 -15.07 3.31
CA GLU A 110 1.07 -16.52 3.14
C GLU A 110 0.05 -17.04 2.11
N GLU A 111 -1.19 -16.56 2.18
CA GLU A 111 -2.28 -16.86 1.25
C GLU A 111 -1.96 -16.38 -0.17
N SER A 112 -1.22 -15.27 -0.29
CA SER A 112 -0.74 -14.76 -1.57
C SER A 112 0.54 -15.45 -2.07
N GLY A 113 1.05 -16.45 -1.33
CA GLY A 113 2.29 -17.16 -1.65
C GLY A 113 3.55 -16.31 -1.55
N SER A 114 3.48 -15.18 -0.85
CA SER A 114 4.65 -14.38 -0.45
C SER A 114 5.28 -14.99 0.81
N ASP A 115 6.57 -14.75 1.02
CA ASP A 115 7.29 -15.12 2.23
C ASP A 115 7.46 -13.95 3.20
N SER A 116 6.79 -12.81 2.94
CA SER A 116 6.97 -11.57 3.69
C SER A 116 5.69 -10.76 3.79
N ASN A 117 5.37 -10.31 5.00
CA ASN A 117 4.27 -9.38 5.29
C ASN A 117 4.47 -7.96 4.70
N LEU A 118 5.60 -7.70 4.03
CA LEU A 118 5.93 -6.43 3.40
C LEU A 118 5.50 -6.34 1.93
N TYR A 119 5.15 -7.47 1.30
CA TYR A 119 4.61 -7.52 -0.06
C TYR A 119 3.68 -8.73 -0.20
N TYR A 120 2.49 -8.51 -0.73
CA TYR A 120 1.46 -9.54 -0.83
C TYR A 120 0.38 -9.11 -1.83
N SER A 121 -0.52 -10.04 -2.17
CA SER A 121 -1.66 -9.76 -3.05
C SER A 121 -2.94 -10.36 -2.47
N PHE A 122 -4.08 -9.90 -2.96
CA PHE A 122 -5.38 -10.48 -2.63
C PHE A 122 -6.42 -10.12 -3.70
N ASP A 123 -7.45 -10.97 -3.80
CA ASP A 123 -8.58 -10.74 -4.69
C ASP A 123 -9.77 -10.19 -3.90
N VAL A 124 -10.45 -9.18 -4.43
CA VAL A 124 -11.67 -8.65 -3.84
C VAL A 124 -12.60 -8.11 -4.92
N ALA A 125 -13.84 -8.60 -4.97
CA ALA A 125 -14.92 -8.11 -5.86
C ALA A 125 -14.48 -7.85 -7.33
N GLY A 126 -13.71 -8.77 -7.93
CA GLY A 126 -13.24 -8.63 -9.32
C GLY A 126 -11.97 -7.77 -9.49
N VAL A 127 -11.28 -7.48 -8.40
CA VAL A 127 -10.01 -6.72 -8.38
C VAL A 127 -8.92 -7.61 -7.81
N HIS A 128 -7.81 -7.76 -8.53
CA HIS A 128 -6.58 -8.29 -7.99
C HIS A 128 -5.73 -7.11 -7.51
N VAL A 129 -5.47 -7.05 -6.21
CA VAL A 129 -4.71 -5.96 -5.57
C VAL A 129 -3.34 -6.49 -5.17
N ILE A 130 -2.29 -5.79 -5.56
CA ILE A 130 -0.90 -6.10 -5.23
C ILE A 130 -0.33 -4.99 -4.36
N MET A 131 0.18 -5.34 -3.19
CA MET A 131 0.88 -4.44 -2.27
C MET A 131 2.38 -4.73 -2.38
N LEU A 132 3.17 -3.80 -2.89
CA LEU A 132 4.62 -3.95 -3.02
C LEU A 132 5.36 -3.22 -1.89
N GLY A 133 6.49 -3.78 -1.49
CA GLY A 133 7.37 -3.24 -0.45
C GLY A 133 8.48 -2.38 -1.06
N SER A 134 8.37 -1.06 -0.92
CA SER A 134 9.38 -0.10 -1.38
C SER A 134 10.70 -0.15 -0.58
N TYR A 135 10.68 -0.55 0.69
CA TYR A 135 11.88 -0.57 1.56
C TYR A 135 12.34 -1.99 1.96
N THR A 136 11.96 -2.98 1.15
CA THR A 136 12.60 -4.31 1.16
C THR A 136 13.31 -4.52 -0.19
N ASP A 137 14.09 -5.60 -0.32
CA ASP A 137 14.78 -5.85 -1.58
C ASP A 137 13.78 -6.01 -2.74
N PHE A 138 13.95 -5.16 -3.76
CA PHE A 138 13.15 -5.09 -4.98
C PHE A 138 14.03 -5.29 -6.24
N GLY A 139 15.29 -5.68 -6.08
CA GLY A 139 16.16 -6.03 -7.20
C GLY A 139 15.57 -7.15 -8.06
N THR A 140 15.96 -7.26 -9.33
CA THR A 140 15.48 -8.33 -10.23
C THR A 140 15.81 -9.75 -9.74
N GLY A 141 16.82 -9.90 -8.88
CA GLY A 141 17.16 -11.16 -8.19
C GLY A 141 16.42 -11.42 -6.88
N SER A 142 15.70 -10.41 -6.36
CA SER A 142 15.06 -10.43 -5.04
C SER A 142 13.91 -11.43 -4.96
N LYS A 143 13.54 -11.81 -3.74
CA LYS A 143 12.38 -12.65 -3.49
C LYS A 143 11.07 -11.96 -3.89
N GLN A 144 10.93 -10.68 -3.56
CA GLN A 144 9.78 -9.86 -3.95
C GLN A 144 9.59 -9.83 -5.48
N TYR A 145 10.65 -9.60 -6.24
CA TYR A 145 10.56 -9.55 -7.70
C TYR A 145 10.12 -10.89 -8.29
N LYS A 146 10.72 -11.99 -7.84
CA LYS A 146 10.35 -13.35 -8.29
C LYS A 146 8.93 -13.72 -7.89
N TRP A 147 8.51 -13.34 -6.68
CA TRP A 147 7.14 -13.50 -6.22
C TRP A 147 6.17 -12.73 -7.13
N LEU A 148 6.43 -11.45 -7.41
CA LEU A 148 5.61 -10.62 -8.30
C LEU A 148 5.48 -11.24 -9.70
N GLN A 149 6.58 -11.74 -10.28
CA GLN A 149 6.51 -12.46 -11.56
C GLN A 149 5.60 -13.71 -11.50
N GLY A 150 5.61 -14.43 -10.38
CA GLY A 150 4.77 -15.59 -10.16
C GLY A 150 3.30 -15.21 -9.95
N ASP A 151 3.05 -14.15 -9.18
CA ASP A 151 1.73 -13.62 -8.86
C ASP A 151 1.01 -13.11 -10.12
N LEU A 152 1.67 -12.26 -10.92
CA LEU A 152 1.13 -11.73 -12.18
C LEU A 152 0.76 -12.83 -13.20
N LYS A 153 1.47 -13.96 -13.20
CA LYS A 153 1.15 -15.11 -14.07
C LYS A 153 -0.13 -15.84 -13.67
N LYS A 154 -0.55 -15.71 -12.41
CA LYS A 154 -1.78 -16.35 -11.89
C LYS A 154 -3.02 -15.50 -12.13
N VAL A 155 -2.85 -14.19 -12.41
CA VAL A 155 -3.96 -13.27 -12.63
C VAL A 155 -4.81 -13.71 -13.82
N ASN A 156 -6.08 -14.04 -13.55
CA ASN A 156 -7.07 -14.32 -14.58
C ASN A 156 -8.00 -13.12 -14.72
N ARG A 157 -7.80 -12.31 -15.76
CA ARG A 157 -8.58 -11.09 -16.02
C ARG A 157 -10.06 -11.34 -16.32
N LYS A 158 -10.51 -12.58 -16.51
CA LYS A 158 -11.95 -12.91 -16.54
C LYS A 158 -12.58 -12.89 -15.14
N ASN A 159 -11.81 -13.29 -14.13
CA ASN A 159 -12.25 -13.33 -12.74
C ASN A 159 -11.98 -11.99 -12.05
N THR A 160 -10.78 -11.45 -12.26
CA THR A 160 -10.32 -10.15 -11.73
C THR A 160 -9.99 -9.21 -12.89
N PRO A 161 -11.01 -8.62 -13.54
CA PRO A 161 -10.79 -7.70 -14.67
C PRO A 161 -9.89 -6.51 -14.31
N TRP A 162 -9.88 -6.10 -13.04
CA TRP A 162 -9.06 -5.00 -12.56
C TRP A 162 -7.81 -5.50 -11.85
N LEU A 163 -6.67 -4.88 -12.16
CA LEU A 163 -5.36 -5.11 -11.57
C LEU A 163 -4.83 -3.79 -10.99
N VAL A 164 -4.76 -3.72 -9.67
CA VAL A 164 -4.37 -2.52 -8.91
C VAL A 164 -3.08 -2.79 -8.16
N VAL A 165 -2.13 -1.86 -8.21
CA VAL A 165 -0.86 -1.97 -7.47
C VAL A 165 -0.73 -0.81 -6.49
N LEU A 166 -0.16 -1.08 -5.32
CA LEU A 166 0.19 -0.09 -4.32
C LEU A 166 1.69 -0.17 -4.02
N VAL A 167 2.32 0.99 -3.96
CA VAL A 167 3.73 1.17 -3.55
C VAL A 167 3.77 2.30 -2.52
N HIS A 168 4.73 2.35 -1.61
CA HIS A 168 4.86 3.53 -0.75
C HIS A 168 5.51 4.69 -1.52
N ALA A 169 6.73 4.47 -2.02
CA ALA A 169 7.50 5.49 -2.74
C ALA A 169 7.02 5.62 -4.21
N PRO A 170 6.52 6.80 -4.64
CA PRO A 170 5.98 6.99 -5.99
C PRO A 170 7.08 6.96 -7.04
N TRP A 171 6.83 6.27 -8.16
CA TRP A 171 7.75 6.19 -9.30
C TRP A 171 7.74 7.44 -10.20
N TYR A 172 6.59 8.10 -10.21
CA TYR A 172 6.36 9.37 -10.89
C TYR A 172 5.93 10.38 -9.83
N ASN A 173 6.69 11.46 -9.70
CA ASN A 173 6.47 12.53 -8.72
C ASN A 173 7.03 13.84 -9.27
N SER A 174 6.22 14.89 -9.32
CA SER A 174 6.63 16.21 -9.80
C SER A 174 6.95 17.22 -8.68
N ASN A 175 6.73 16.85 -7.41
CA ASN A 175 7.12 17.65 -6.25
C ASN A 175 8.62 17.58 -6.01
N THR A 176 9.24 18.66 -5.52
CA THR A 176 10.66 18.65 -5.11
C THR A 176 10.97 17.64 -4.00
N ALA A 177 10.01 17.41 -3.10
CA ALA A 177 10.16 16.43 -2.02
C ALA A 177 10.23 15.01 -2.61
N HIS A 178 11.18 14.20 -2.12
CA HIS A 178 11.37 12.79 -2.51
C HIS A 178 11.66 12.56 -4.00
N GLN A 179 12.12 13.60 -4.72
CA GLN A 179 12.59 13.43 -6.10
C GLN A 179 13.90 12.66 -6.17
N GLY A 180 13.98 11.70 -7.09
CA GLY A 180 15.22 10.97 -7.37
C GLY A 180 15.63 9.95 -6.31
N GLU A 181 14.75 9.64 -5.35
CA GLU A 181 15.03 8.62 -4.34
C GLU A 181 15.24 7.24 -4.96
N LYS A 182 16.08 6.44 -4.32
CA LYS A 182 16.47 5.11 -4.80
C LYS A 182 15.24 4.21 -4.95
N GLU A 183 14.34 4.25 -3.98
CA GLU A 183 13.12 3.47 -3.88
C GLU A 183 12.13 3.85 -5.00
N SER A 184 12.12 5.12 -5.42
CA SER A 184 11.36 5.55 -6.61
C SER A 184 12.04 5.14 -7.92
N VAL A 185 13.30 5.53 -8.10
CA VAL A 185 14.00 5.40 -9.40
C VAL A 185 14.37 3.96 -9.71
N LYS A 186 14.96 3.23 -8.75
CA LYS A 186 15.45 1.87 -8.99
C LYS A 186 14.33 0.83 -8.96
N MET A 187 13.32 1.01 -8.11
CA MET A 187 12.18 0.09 -8.09
C MET A 187 11.40 0.20 -9.40
N LYS A 188 11.14 1.42 -9.88
CA LYS A 188 10.59 1.67 -11.22
C LYS A 188 11.42 0.95 -12.29
N ALA A 189 12.73 1.22 -12.34
CA ALA A 189 13.63 0.62 -13.34
C ALA A 189 13.61 -0.93 -13.33
N ASN A 190 13.36 -1.55 -12.18
CA ASN A 190 13.30 -3.01 -12.08
C ASN A 190 11.92 -3.56 -12.43
N MET A 191 10.84 -2.94 -11.95
CA MET A 191 9.51 -3.55 -11.88
C MET A 191 8.49 -2.96 -12.87
N GLU A 192 8.71 -1.76 -13.40
CA GLU A 192 7.74 -1.09 -14.27
C GLU A 192 7.39 -1.93 -15.50
N ASP A 193 8.39 -2.53 -16.16
CA ASP A 193 8.15 -3.39 -17.31
C ASP A 193 7.26 -4.59 -16.98
N LEU A 194 7.38 -5.19 -15.80
CA LEU A 194 6.51 -6.30 -15.40
C LEU A 194 5.05 -5.84 -15.28
N LEU A 195 4.83 -4.72 -14.61
CA LEU A 195 3.50 -4.16 -14.38
C LEU A 195 2.86 -3.69 -15.70
N TYR A 196 3.67 -3.08 -16.58
CA TYR A 196 3.27 -2.65 -17.91
C TYR A 196 2.80 -3.83 -18.76
N HIS A 197 3.59 -4.89 -18.86
CA HIS A 197 3.24 -6.07 -19.66
C HIS A 197 2.06 -6.84 -19.06
N ALA A 198 1.87 -6.80 -17.74
CA ALA A 198 0.69 -7.35 -17.08
C ALA A 198 -0.58 -6.48 -17.24
N ARG A 199 -0.45 -5.29 -17.87
CA ARG A 199 -1.52 -4.32 -18.06
C ARG A 199 -2.16 -3.92 -16.73
N VAL A 200 -1.34 -3.56 -15.75
CA VAL A 200 -1.82 -2.94 -14.50
C VAL A 200 -2.66 -1.70 -14.85
N ASP A 201 -3.85 -1.58 -14.27
CA ASP A 201 -4.80 -0.52 -14.62
C ASP A 201 -4.50 0.78 -13.86
N VAL A 202 -4.06 0.68 -12.60
CA VAL A 202 -3.71 1.83 -11.76
C VAL A 202 -2.68 1.46 -10.69
N ILE A 203 -1.78 2.40 -10.42
CA ILE A 203 -0.83 2.34 -9.31
C ILE A 203 -1.14 3.49 -8.34
N PHE A 204 -1.22 3.18 -7.06
CA PHE A 204 -1.34 4.18 -5.99
C PHE A 204 -0.08 4.24 -5.15
N ALA A 205 0.22 5.45 -4.66
CA ALA A 205 1.38 5.69 -3.81
C ALA A 205 1.09 6.69 -2.69
N GLY A 206 1.92 6.63 -1.64
CA GLY A 206 1.97 7.60 -0.54
C GLY A 206 3.27 8.40 -0.59
N HIS A 207 3.94 8.53 0.56
CA HIS A 207 5.27 9.12 0.79
C HIS A 207 5.37 10.62 0.55
N VAL A 208 4.98 11.06 -0.63
CA VAL A 208 4.95 12.48 -0.98
C VAL A 208 3.68 13.06 -0.40
N HIS A 209 3.82 13.99 0.55
CA HIS A 209 2.69 14.64 1.25
C HIS A 209 1.94 15.67 0.39
N ALA A 210 1.56 15.28 -0.82
CA ALA A 210 0.78 16.01 -1.80
C ALA A 210 -0.16 15.04 -2.53
N TYR A 211 -1.01 15.56 -3.42
CA TYR A 211 -1.80 14.73 -4.33
C TYR A 211 -1.41 15.05 -5.77
N GLU A 212 -1.06 14.02 -6.52
CA GLU A 212 -0.83 14.09 -7.96
C GLU A 212 -1.56 12.94 -8.66
N ARG A 213 -1.95 13.17 -9.91
CA ARG A 213 -2.52 12.15 -10.78
C ARG A 213 -1.95 12.31 -12.17
N PHE A 214 -1.33 11.25 -12.65
CA PHE A 214 -0.76 11.20 -14.00
C PHE A 214 -1.78 10.60 -14.98
N VAL A 215 -1.68 11.01 -16.23
CA VAL A 215 -2.42 10.38 -17.33
C VAL A 215 -1.54 9.31 -17.96
N SER A 216 -2.16 8.24 -18.45
CA SER A 216 -1.46 7.29 -19.32
C SER A 216 -1.04 8.02 -20.60
N THR A 217 0.19 7.81 -21.05
CA THR A 217 0.73 8.38 -22.30
C THR A 217 0.83 7.33 -23.41
N LEU A 218 0.03 6.25 -23.32
CA LEU A 218 -0.12 5.24 -24.37
C LEU A 218 -1.25 5.59 -25.34
#